data_AF-A0A7C1M4V0-F1
#
_entry.id   AF-A0A7C1M4V0-F1
#
_cell.length_a   1.000
_cell.length_b   1.000
_cell.length_c   1.000
_cell.angle_alpha   90.00
_cell.angle_beta   90.00
_cell.angle_gamma   90.00
#
_symmetry.space_group_name_H-M   'P 1'
#
loop_
_entity.id
_entity.type
_entity.pdbx_description
1 polymer ?
#
loop_
_entity_poly.entity_id
_entity_poly.type
_entity_poly.pdbx_seq_one_letter_code
_entity_poly.pdbx_strand_id
1 'polypeptide(L)'
;MNTTLESLYLDPLDGFSPPGVGEPPDQSSMLRAADLLDTQRLGTQLTRFSTQYRQTDRRAVASLWSKWHFSALISTTLASNLLLDQDLPIGLDEVSIEVGSEGQTRRLWITDTGRPLATQNALTRFTKLIDSHLVPLITALADYSGASPKVFWSNAGNVFEYFTEALQAHPLANSRSVEPARELLASRFWMAGATLSSSR
;
A
#
# COMPACT_ATOMS: atom_id res chain seq x y z
N MET A 1 -8.50 -21.71 15.21
CA MET A 1 -8.88 -20.31 15.48
C MET A 1 -8.86 -19.59 14.15
N ASN A 2 -9.95 -18.93 13.74
CA ASN A 2 -9.92 -18.08 12.54
C ASN A 2 -9.17 -16.80 12.91
N THR A 3 -7.95 -16.66 12.44
CA THR A 3 -7.15 -15.44 12.60
C THR A 3 -7.82 -14.33 11.78
N THR A 4 -8.22 -13.23 12.43
CA THR A 4 -8.83 -12.07 11.77
C THR A 4 -7.74 -11.08 11.34
N LEU A 5 -8.03 -10.22 10.36
CA LEU A 5 -7.05 -9.19 9.94
C LEU A 5 -6.63 -8.28 11.09
N GLU A 6 -7.52 -8.00 12.04
CA GLU A 6 -7.21 -7.21 13.24
C GLU A 6 -6.11 -7.85 14.09
N SER A 7 -6.05 -9.19 14.16
CA SER A 7 -5.04 -9.89 14.95
C SER A 7 -3.62 -9.82 14.38
N LEU A 8 -3.46 -9.27 13.17
CA LEU A 8 -2.15 -8.94 12.58
C LEU A 8 -1.55 -7.65 13.14
N TYR A 9 -2.33 -6.81 13.83
CA TYR A 9 -1.89 -5.50 14.32
C TYR A 9 -1.32 -5.60 15.74
N LEU A 10 -0.41 -6.56 15.92
CA LEU A 10 0.53 -6.65 17.03
C LEU A 10 1.88 -6.11 16.55
N ASP A 11 2.85 -5.93 17.46
CA ASP A 11 4.23 -5.57 17.07
C ASP A 11 4.72 -6.42 15.88
N PRO A 12 5.21 -5.81 14.78
CA PRO A 12 5.59 -4.39 14.60
C PRO A 12 4.50 -3.47 14.00
N LEU A 13 3.25 -3.93 13.90
CA LEU A 13 2.14 -3.23 13.26
C LEU A 13 1.20 -2.52 14.23
N ASP A 14 1.47 -2.57 15.53
CA ASP A 14 0.66 -1.96 16.59
C ASP A 14 0.49 -0.43 16.45
N GLY A 15 1.43 0.24 15.79
CA GLY A 15 1.33 1.66 15.42
C GLY A 15 0.38 1.97 14.26
N PHE A 16 -0.17 0.96 13.57
CA PHE A 16 -1.06 1.13 12.42
C PHE A 16 -2.52 0.82 12.78
N SER A 17 -3.44 1.41 12.02
CA SER A 17 -4.85 1.03 12.10
C SER A 17 -5.13 -0.22 11.25
N PRO A 18 -5.79 -1.26 11.78
CA PRO A 18 -6.33 -2.34 10.99
C PRO A 18 -7.24 -1.83 9.86
N PRO A 19 -7.27 -2.51 8.70
CA PRO A 19 -8.20 -2.15 7.65
C PRO A 19 -9.64 -2.38 8.14
N GLY A 20 -10.54 -1.47 7.76
CA GLY A 20 -11.97 -1.74 7.86
C GLY A 20 -12.38 -2.72 6.77
N VAL A 21 -13.37 -3.58 7.05
CA VAL A 21 -13.90 -4.55 6.09
C VAL A 21 -15.38 -4.25 5.84
N GLY A 22 -15.76 -4.21 4.57
CA GLY A 22 -17.12 -3.90 4.13
C GLY A 22 -17.39 -2.40 4.01
N GLU A 23 -18.64 -2.00 4.27
CA GLU A 23 -19.06 -0.62 4.09
C GLU A 23 -18.60 0.27 5.26
N PRO A 24 -17.94 1.42 4.99
CA PRO A 24 -17.51 2.33 6.02
C PRO A 24 -18.71 3.00 6.72
N PRO A 25 -18.63 3.24 8.05
CA PRO A 25 -19.75 3.80 8.82
C PRO A 25 -20.01 5.28 8.51
N ASP A 26 -19.00 6.01 8.02
CA ASP A 26 -19.10 7.42 7.62
C ASP A 26 -18.49 7.59 6.23
N GLN A 27 -19.32 7.84 5.22
CA GLN A 27 -18.85 8.03 3.85
C GLN A 27 -18.28 9.45 3.60
N SER A 28 -18.51 10.42 4.49
CA SER A 28 -18.11 11.81 4.27
C SER A 28 -16.60 12.04 4.36
N SER A 29 -15.90 11.15 5.06
CA SER A 29 -14.43 11.13 5.19
C SER A 29 -13.76 10.09 4.28
N MET A 30 -14.52 9.44 3.41
CA MET A 30 -14.02 8.41 2.49
C MET A 30 -13.64 8.97 1.13
N LEU A 31 -12.54 8.46 0.60
CA LEU A 31 -12.09 8.69 -0.76
C LEU A 31 -11.90 7.33 -1.43
N ARG A 32 -12.56 7.06 -2.56
CA ARG A 32 -12.26 5.84 -3.32
C ARG A 32 -10.83 5.93 -3.83
N ALA A 33 -10.03 4.88 -3.67
CA ALA A 33 -8.63 4.95 -4.08
C ALA A 33 -8.51 5.16 -5.61
N ALA A 34 -9.42 4.60 -6.41
CA ALA A 34 -9.53 4.86 -7.84
C ALA A 34 -9.74 6.35 -8.21
N ASP A 35 -10.35 7.15 -7.32
CA ASP A 35 -10.51 8.59 -7.56
C ASP A 35 -9.17 9.33 -7.55
N LEU A 36 -8.11 8.74 -6.97
CA LEU A 36 -6.76 9.31 -7.01
C LEU A 36 -6.12 9.27 -8.40
N LEU A 37 -6.69 8.52 -9.35
CA LEU A 37 -6.25 8.54 -10.74
C LEU A 37 -6.80 9.76 -11.51
N ASP A 38 -7.82 10.43 -10.97
CA ASP A 38 -8.29 11.71 -11.49
C ASP A 38 -7.42 12.86 -10.96
N THR A 39 -6.83 13.63 -11.87
CA THR A 39 -5.90 14.72 -11.56
C THR A 39 -6.52 15.78 -10.63
N GLN A 40 -7.82 16.08 -10.78
CA GLN A 40 -8.49 17.11 -9.96
C GLN A 40 -8.74 16.59 -8.54
N ARG A 41 -9.19 15.33 -8.41
CA ARG A 41 -9.39 14.66 -7.12
C ARG A 41 -8.07 14.48 -6.38
N LEU A 42 -7.04 13.99 -7.05
CA LEU A 42 -5.68 13.86 -6.49
C LEU A 42 -5.15 15.21 -6.03
N GLY A 43 -5.30 16.25 -6.85
CA GLY A 43 -4.85 17.60 -6.49
C GLY A 43 -5.56 18.15 -5.26
N THR A 44 -6.88 17.96 -5.17
CA THR A 44 -7.67 18.36 -3.99
C THR A 44 -7.15 17.66 -2.74
N GLN A 45 -6.87 16.36 -2.83
CA GLN A 45 -6.37 15.57 -1.70
C GLN A 45 -4.97 16.02 -1.26
N LEU A 46 -4.05 16.23 -2.22
CA LEU A 46 -2.69 16.67 -1.91
C LEU A 46 -2.63 18.11 -1.39
N THR A 47 -3.53 19.00 -1.84
CA THR A 47 -3.67 20.35 -1.27
C THR A 47 -4.18 20.32 0.16
N ARG A 48 -5.16 19.44 0.47
CA ARG A 48 -5.59 19.22 1.85
C ARG A 48 -4.42 18.77 2.72
N PHE A 49 -3.63 17.81 2.23
CA PHE A 49 -2.45 17.30 2.92
C PHE A 49 -1.33 18.34 3.12
N SER A 50 -1.07 19.18 2.11
CA SER A 50 0.03 20.15 2.16
C SER A 50 -0.16 21.25 3.20
N THR A 51 -1.42 21.57 3.54
CA THR A 51 -1.78 22.66 4.45
C THR A 51 -1.15 22.50 5.84
N GLN A 52 -1.07 21.26 6.33
CA GLN A 52 -0.48 20.95 7.63
C GLN A 52 1.04 21.12 7.64
N TYR A 53 1.72 20.60 6.61
CA TYR A 53 3.18 20.59 6.55
C TYR A 53 3.79 21.92 6.11
N ARG A 54 2.95 22.94 5.83
CA ARG A 54 3.36 24.24 5.27
C ARG A 54 4.30 24.10 4.06
N GLN A 55 4.11 23.01 3.32
CA GLN A 55 4.92 22.66 2.16
C GLN A 55 4.16 23.08 0.91
N THR A 56 4.79 23.87 0.05
CA THR A 56 4.18 24.37 -1.18
C THR A 56 4.74 23.69 -2.43
N ASP A 57 5.87 22.98 -2.31
CA ASP A 57 6.41 22.17 -3.40
C ASP A 57 5.55 20.92 -3.62
N ARG A 58 4.81 20.89 -4.73
CA ARG A 58 3.95 19.77 -5.13
C ARG A 58 4.68 18.43 -5.18
N ARG A 59 5.97 18.41 -5.53
CA ARG A 59 6.80 17.20 -5.59
C ARG A 59 7.06 16.65 -4.19
N ALA A 60 7.42 17.55 -3.26
CA ALA A 60 7.66 17.17 -1.86
C ALA A 60 6.36 16.70 -1.18
N VAL A 61 5.24 17.40 -1.41
CA VAL A 61 3.92 17.01 -0.90
C VAL A 61 3.51 15.63 -1.42
N ALA A 62 3.56 15.40 -2.73
CA ALA A 62 3.18 14.13 -3.32
C ALA A 62 4.07 12.98 -2.81
N SER A 63 5.38 13.20 -2.72
CA SER A 63 6.32 12.20 -2.20
C SER A 63 6.02 11.86 -0.74
N LEU A 64 5.82 12.87 0.12
CA LEU A 64 5.50 12.64 1.52
C LEU A 64 4.16 11.93 1.68
N TRP A 65 3.12 12.37 0.97
CA TRP A 65 1.80 11.72 0.99
C TRP A 65 1.90 10.26 0.56
N SER A 66 2.69 9.98 -0.49
CA SER A 66 2.89 8.60 -0.98
C SER A 66 3.50 7.69 0.09
N LYS A 67 4.39 8.20 0.95
CA LYS A 67 4.97 7.41 2.05
C LYS A 67 3.90 6.99 3.05
N TRP A 68 3.01 7.90 3.46
CA TRP A 68 1.90 7.58 4.36
C TRP A 68 0.95 6.55 3.74
N HIS A 69 0.57 6.77 2.48
CA HIS A 69 -0.32 5.87 1.78
C HIS A 69 0.29 4.48 1.59
N PHE A 70 1.53 4.42 1.09
CA PHE A 70 2.24 3.15 0.90
C PHE A 70 2.52 2.43 2.21
N SER A 71 2.81 3.12 3.31
CA SER A 71 2.95 2.45 4.61
C SER A 71 1.68 1.74 5.04
N ALA A 72 0.50 2.37 4.89
CA ALA A 72 -0.77 1.72 5.22
C ALA A 72 -1.09 0.54 4.28
N LEU A 73 -0.87 0.71 2.98
CA LEU A 73 -1.13 -0.32 1.97
C LEU A 73 -0.20 -1.53 2.09
N ILE A 74 1.10 -1.28 2.14
CA ILE A 74 2.13 -2.31 2.05
C ILE A 74 2.19 -3.09 3.36
N SER A 75 2.06 -2.45 4.53
CA SER A 75 2.00 -3.18 5.81
C SER A 75 0.84 -4.17 5.84
N THR A 76 -0.38 -3.71 5.52
CA THR A 76 -1.59 -4.52 5.47
C THR A 76 -1.45 -5.68 4.49
N THR A 77 -0.93 -5.39 3.30
CA THR A 77 -0.76 -6.38 2.24
C THR A 77 0.29 -7.43 2.62
N LEU A 78 1.46 -7.01 3.09
CA LEU A 78 2.54 -7.92 3.47
C LEU A 78 2.13 -8.79 4.67
N ALA A 79 1.51 -8.22 5.69
CA ALA A 79 1.07 -8.99 6.86
C ALA A 79 0.10 -10.11 6.46
N SER A 80 -0.93 -9.77 5.68
CA SER A 80 -1.94 -10.74 5.24
C SER A 80 -1.36 -11.79 4.30
N ASN A 81 -0.50 -11.37 3.38
CA ASN A 81 0.10 -12.23 2.38
C ASN A 81 1.16 -13.18 2.97
N LEU A 82 2.01 -12.70 3.87
CA LEU A 82 3.16 -13.44 4.40
C LEU A 82 2.84 -14.25 5.67
N LEU A 83 1.87 -13.79 6.47
CA LEU A 83 1.52 -14.42 7.74
C LEU A 83 0.27 -15.30 7.65
N LEU A 84 -0.66 -14.99 6.73
CA LEU A 84 -1.93 -15.71 6.58
C LEU A 84 -2.11 -16.38 5.22
N ASP A 85 -1.17 -16.20 4.28
CA ASP A 85 -1.31 -16.63 2.88
C ASP A 85 -2.61 -16.14 2.23
N GLN A 86 -2.99 -14.89 2.49
CA GLN A 86 -4.19 -14.25 1.95
C GLN A 86 -3.88 -13.17 0.89
N ASP A 87 -4.57 -13.24 -0.24
CA ASP A 87 -4.67 -12.21 -1.28
C ASP A 87 -5.85 -11.27 -0.95
N LEU A 88 -5.56 -10.06 -0.49
CA LEU A 88 -6.57 -9.05 -0.18
C LEU A 88 -7.09 -8.34 -1.44
N PRO A 89 -8.33 -7.82 -1.44
CA PRO A 89 -8.85 -6.98 -2.52
C PRO A 89 -8.31 -5.55 -2.36
N ILE A 90 -7.04 -5.38 -2.70
CA ILE A 90 -6.30 -4.11 -2.58
C ILE A 90 -6.11 -3.38 -3.90
N GLY A 91 -6.81 -3.75 -4.99
CA GLY A 91 -6.84 -2.92 -6.19
C GLY A 91 -7.40 -1.51 -5.91
N LEU A 92 -7.01 -0.50 -6.68
CA LEU A 92 -7.52 0.87 -6.48
C LEU A 92 -9.05 0.96 -6.54
N ASP A 93 -9.68 0.11 -7.34
CA ASP A 93 -11.14 0.00 -7.49
C ASP A 93 -11.81 -0.76 -6.34
N GLU A 94 -11.05 -1.56 -5.59
CA GLU A 94 -11.49 -2.39 -4.47
C GLU A 94 -11.29 -1.72 -3.10
N VAL A 95 -10.60 -0.57 -3.05
CA VAL A 95 -10.21 0.10 -1.80
C VAL A 95 -10.85 1.48 -1.67
N SER A 96 -11.35 1.77 -0.48
CA SER A 96 -11.62 3.13 -0.01
C SER A 96 -10.60 3.54 1.03
N ILE A 97 -10.27 4.83 1.05
CA ILE A 97 -9.31 5.44 1.96
C ILE A 97 -10.10 6.28 2.95
N GLU A 98 -9.96 5.96 4.22
CA GLU A 98 -10.36 6.88 5.27
C GLU A 98 -9.32 7.99 5.38
N VAL A 99 -9.73 9.21 5.02
CA VAL A 99 -8.86 10.37 5.02
C VAL A 99 -8.84 10.96 6.42
N GLY A 100 -7.64 11.05 7.00
CA GLY A 100 -7.44 11.71 8.29
C GLY A 100 -7.80 13.19 8.24
N SER A 101 -7.90 13.83 9.41
CA SER A 101 -8.19 15.26 9.52
C SER A 101 -7.23 16.12 8.67
N GLU A 102 -6.01 15.63 8.46
CA GLU A 102 -4.93 16.34 7.81
C GLU A 102 -4.65 15.82 6.39
N GLY A 103 -5.54 15.03 5.79
CA GLY A 103 -5.40 14.58 4.39
C GLY A 103 -4.49 13.36 4.18
N GLN A 104 -3.93 12.79 5.25
CA GLN A 104 -3.18 11.53 5.18
C GLN A 104 -4.11 10.32 5.03
N THR A 105 -3.57 9.22 4.52
CA THR A 105 -4.25 7.91 4.59
C THR A 105 -4.25 7.46 6.05
N ARG A 106 -5.43 7.43 6.70
CA ARG A 106 -5.57 6.99 8.09
C ARG A 106 -5.79 5.48 8.19
N ARG A 107 -6.66 4.96 7.33
CA ARG A 107 -7.07 3.55 7.30
C ARG A 107 -7.52 3.18 5.88
N LEU A 108 -7.28 1.93 5.51
CA LEU A 108 -7.84 1.35 4.29
C LEU A 108 -9.15 0.63 4.62
N TRP A 109 -10.10 0.73 3.71
CA TRP A 109 -11.36 0.01 3.75
C TRP A 109 -11.42 -0.91 2.53
N ILE A 110 -11.47 -2.22 2.80
CA ILE A 110 -11.47 -3.28 1.79
C ILE A 110 -12.84 -3.97 1.74
N THR A 111 -13.20 -4.51 0.58
CA THR A 111 -14.53 -5.09 0.36
C THR A 111 -14.79 -6.37 1.16
N ASP A 112 -13.76 -7.18 1.36
CA ASP A 112 -13.80 -8.44 2.11
C ASP A 112 -12.42 -8.78 2.68
N THR A 113 -12.32 -9.90 3.41
CA THR A 113 -11.07 -10.36 4.05
C THR A 113 -10.10 -11.06 3.10
N GLY A 114 -10.32 -10.96 1.79
CA GLY A 114 -9.54 -11.62 0.77
C GLY A 114 -9.82 -13.12 0.64
N ARG A 115 -8.95 -13.74 -0.15
CA ARG A 115 -9.01 -15.15 -0.53
C ARG A 115 -7.64 -15.80 -0.32
N PRO A 116 -7.54 -17.14 -0.17
CA PRO A 116 -6.26 -17.81 -0.15
C PRO A 116 -5.44 -17.45 -1.40
N LEU A 117 -4.11 -17.34 -1.24
CA LEU A 117 -3.23 -17.07 -2.37
C LEU A 117 -3.36 -18.14 -3.44
N ALA A 118 -3.52 -17.70 -4.69
CA ALA A 118 -3.58 -18.59 -5.84
C ALA A 118 -2.23 -19.23 -6.19
N THR A 119 -1.13 -18.68 -5.66
CA THR A 119 0.24 -19.14 -5.92
C THR A 119 1.17 -18.76 -4.78
N GLN A 120 2.16 -19.62 -4.54
CA GLN A 120 3.24 -19.38 -3.57
C GLN A 120 4.48 -18.73 -4.22
N ASN A 121 4.47 -18.53 -5.54
CA ASN A 121 5.55 -17.86 -6.26
C ASN A 121 5.75 -16.42 -5.75
N ALA A 122 7.00 -16.08 -5.42
CA ALA A 122 7.36 -14.81 -4.82
C ALA A 122 6.98 -13.58 -5.64
N LEU A 123 7.05 -13.63 -6.98
CA LEU A 123 6.71 -12.49 -7.82
C LEU A 123 5.20 -12.38 -7.99
N THR A 124 4.55 -13.48 -8.39
CA THR A 124 3.13 -13.46 -8.75
C THR A 124 2.22 -13.18 -7.54
N ARG A 125 2.63 -13.55 -6.32
CA ARG A 125 1.83 -13.30 -5.11
C ARG A 125 1.66 -11.82 -4.75
N PHE A 126 2.48 -10.92 -5.32
CA PHE A 126 2.38 -9.46 -5.10
C PHE A 126 1.87 -8.70 -6.32
N THR A 127 1.49 -9.38 -7.41
CA THR A 127 1.05 -8.75 -8.66
C THR A 127 -0.11 -7.77 -8.43
N LYS A 128 -1.09 -8.10 -7.59
CA LYS A 128 -2.21 -7.18 -7.31
C LYS A 128 -1.74 -5.88 -6.66
N LEU A 129 -0.84 -5.96 -5.67
CA LEU A 129 -0.25 -4.78 -5.03
C LEU A 129 0.45 -3.89 -6.05
N ILE A 130 1.24 -4.51 -6.91
CA ILE A 130 2.07 -3.82 -7.86
C ILE A 130 1.22 -3.25 -9.00
N ASP A 131 0.56 -4.11 -9.77
CA ASP A 131 -0.05 -3.75 -11.05
C ASP A 131 -1.43 -3.10 -10.86
N SER A 132 -2.19 -3.49 -9.85
CA SER A 132 -3.54 -2.97 -9.60
C SER A 132 -3.57 -1.79 -8.63
N HIS A 133 -2.43 -1.45 -7.99
CA HIS A 133 -2.35 -0.32 -7.08
C HIS A 133 -1.13 0.58 -7.29
N LEU A 134 0.08 0.08 -7.09
CA LEU A 134 1.28 0.91 -7.10
C LEU A 134 1.56 1.52 -8.48
N VAL A 135 1.56 0.73 -9.56
CA VAL A 135 1.83 1.19 -10.93
C VAL A 135 0.91 2.33 -11.36
N PRO A 136 -0.44 2.19 -11.31
CA PRO A 136 -1.34 3.27 -11.72
C PRO A 136 -1.24 4.50 -10.80
N LEU A 137 -1.13 4.32 -9.49
CA LEU A 137 -1.04 5.44 -8.55
C LEU A 137 0.29 6.20 -8.68
N ILE A 138 1.41 5.50 -8.88
CA ILE A 138 2.73 6.13 -9.08
C ILE A 138 2.75 6.95 -10.36
N THR A 139 2.12 6.45 -11.42
CA THR A 139 1.95 7.20 -12.68
C THR A 139 1.16 8.49 -12.41
N ALA A 140 0.00 8.40 -11.78
CA ALA A 140 -0.83 9.57 -11.46
C ALA A 140 -0.10 10.61 -10.57
N LEU A 141 0.64 10.14 -9.56
CA LEU A 141 1.44 11.02 -8.68
C LEU A 141 2.56 11.72 -9.44
N ALA A 142 3.26 11.03 -10.33
CA ALA A 142 4.32 11.61 -11.15
C ALA A 142 3.77 12.65 -12.12
N ASP A 143 2.68 12.32 -12.81
CA ASP A 143 2.03 13.22 -13.78
C ASP A 143 1.49 14.48 -13.10
N TYR A 144 0.84 14.34 -11.94
CA TYR A 144 0.31 15.49 -11.19
C TYR A 144 1.40 16.40 -10.62
N SER A 145 2.43 15.81 -10.00
CA SER A 145 3.43 16.56 -9.24
C SER A 145 4.62 17.04 -10.09
N GLY A 146 4.85 16.41 -11.25
CA GLY A 146 6.05 16.60 -12.07
C GLY A 146 7.32 16.07 -11.40
N ALA A 147 7.20 15.19 -10.39
CA ALA A 147 8.34 14.46 -9.82
C ALA A 147 8.67 13.23 -10.68
N SER A 148 9.92 12.76 -10.62
CA SER A 148 10.29 11.52 -11.31
C SER A 148 9.54 10.31 -10.69
N PRO A 149 8.98 9.40 -11.51
CA PRO A 149 8.39 8.15 -11.02
C PRO A 149 9.31 7.36 -10.09
N LYS A 150 10.64 7.45 -10.29
CA LYS A 150 11.65 6.80 -9.46
C LYS A 150 11.58 7.21 -7.99
N VAL A 151 11.14 8.43 -7.68
CA VAL A 151 10.96 8.90 -6.30
C VAL A 151 9.88 8.09 -5.60
N PHE A 152 8.74 7.87 -6.26
CA PHE A 152 7.64 7.12 -5.67
C PHE A 152 7.94 5.61 -5.61
N TRP A 153 8.61 5.06 -6.63
CA TRP A 153 9.10 3.69 -6.55
C TRP A 153 10.11 3.48 -5.43
N SER A 154 11.01 4.44 -5.20
CA SER A 154 11.91 4.40 -4.04
C SER A 154 11.15 4.46 -2.72
N ASN A 155 10.11 5.30 -2.61
CA ASN A 155 9.26 5.32 -1.42
C ASN A 155 8.56 3.97 -1.19
N ALA A 156 7.95 3.38 -2.22
CA ALA A 156 7.29 2.08 -2.12
C ALA A 156 8.28 0.97 -1.75
N GLY A 157 9.45 0.91 -2.41
CA GLY A 157 10.48 -0.07 -2.14
C GLY A 157 11.04 0.01 -0.72
N ASN A 158 11.34 1.23 -0.23
CA ASN A 158 11.83 1.42 1.14
C ASN A 158 10.80 0.98 2.19
N VAL A 159 9.51 1.28 1.95
CA VAL A 159 8.43 0.84 2.84
C VAL A 159 8.28 -0.69 2.79
N PHE A 160 8.34 -1.28 1.60
CA PHE A 160 8.27 -2.72 1.40
C PHE A 160 9.41 -3.45 2.10
N GLU A 161 10.65 -2.98 1.95
CA GLU A 161 11.83 -3.50 2.64
C GLU A 161 11.68 -3.38 4.16
N TYR A 162 11.33 -2.20 4.66
CA TYR A 162 11.11 -1.99 6.09
C TYR A 162 10.13 -2.99 6.69
N PHE A 163 8.94 -3.15 6.11
CA PHE A 163 7.93 -4.07 6.63
C PHE A 163 8.29 -5.53 6.41
N THR A 164 9.01 -5.87 5.34
CA THR A 164 9.54 -7.22 5.13
C THR A 164 10.42 -7.64 6.31
N GLU A 165 11.34 -6.77 6.72
CA GLU A 165 12.24 -7.07 7.83
C GLU A 165 11.53 -7.01 9.18
N ALA A 166 10.66 -6.02 9.39
CA ALA A 166 9.92 -5.89 10.64
C ALA A 166 9.01 -7.12 10.90
N LEU A 167 8.31 -7.62 9.88
CA LEU A 167 7.38 -8.74 10.02
C LEU A 167 8.06 -10.05 10.42
N GLN A 168 9.39 -10.16 10.34
CA GLN A 168 10.11 -11.32 10.87
C GLN A 168 9.94 -11.46 12.40
N ALA A 169 9.73 -10.34 13.11
CA ALA A 169 9.52 -10.33 14.55
C ALA A 169 8.05 -10.61 14.97
N HIS A 170 7.11 -10.64 14.01
CA HIS A 170 5.70 -10.80 14.33
C HIS A 170 5.42 -12.19 14.94
N PRO A 171 4.54 -12.33 15.95
CA PRO A 171 4.29 -13.62 16.62
C PRO A 171 3.78 -14.76 15.72
N LEU A 172 3.16 -14.43 14.59
CA LEU A 172 2.70 -15.40 13.59
C LEU A 172 3.78 -15.77 12.55
N ALA A 173 4.93 -15.10 12.56
CA ALA A 173 5.99 -15.37 11.60
C ALA A 173 6.75 -16.66 11.94
N ASN A 174 7.19 -17.36 10.90
CA ASN A 174 8.16 -18.42 10.98
C ASN A 174 9.42 -18.04 10.21
N SER A 175 10.46 -18.88 10.25
CA SER A 175 11.76 -18.59 9.62
C SER A 175 11.69 -18.32 8.12
N ARG A 176 10.62 -18.76 7.44
CA ARG A 176 10.42 -18.60 6.00
C ARG A 176 9.36 -17.57 5.61
N SER A 177 8.63 -17.01 6.58
CA SER A 177 7.49 -16.12 6.31
C SER A 177 7.85 -14.95 5.39
N VAL A 178 9.05 -14.38 5.53
CA VAL A 178 9.46 -13.18 4.78
C VAL A 178 10.28 -13.50 3.52
N GLU A 179 10.62 -14.77 3.27
CA GLU A 179 11.44 -15.19 2.12
C GLU A 179 10.84 -14.73 0.78
N PRO A 180 9.52 -14.85 0.52
CA PRO A 180 8.96 -14.40 -0.76
C PRO A 180 9.11 -12.89 -0.99
N ALA A 181 9.00 -12.08 0.07
CA ALA A 181 9.19 -10.63 -0.03
C ALA A 181 10.67 -10.26 -0.25
N ARG A 182 11.60 -10.97 0.42
CA ARG A 182 13.05 -10.81 0.17
C ARG A 182 13.45 -11.22 -1.24
N GLU A 183 12.85 -12.28 -1.78
CA GLU A 183 13.08 -12.70 -3.18
C GLU A 183 12.62 -11.62 -4.17
N LEU A 184 11.45 -11.00 -3.94
CA LEU A 184 11.00 -9.88 -4.76
C LEU A 184 11.94 -8.67 -4.64
N LEU A 185 12.42 -8.33 -3.44
CA LEU A 185 13.38 -7.25 -3.20
C LEU A 185 14.72 -7.48 -3.92
N ALA A 186 15.22 -8.72 -3.90
CA ALA A 186 16.44 -9.10 -4.60
C ALA A 186 16.29 -9.12 -6.13
N SER A 187 15.05 -9.17 -6.63
CA SER A 187 14.79 -9.12 -8.07
C SER A 187 15.07 -7.72 -8.65
N ARG A 188 15.36 -7.66 -9.95
CA ARG A 188 15.55 -6.38 -10.67
C ARG A 188 14.29 -5.52 -10.77
N PHE A 189 13.15 -6.00 -10.27
CA PHE A 189 11.85 -5.34 -10.34
C PHE A 189 11.89 -3.90 -9.80
N TRP A 190 12.43 -3.72 -8.59
CA TRP A 190 12.51 -2.41 -7.93
C TRP A 190 13.54 -1.47 -8.59
N MET A 191 14.58 -2.03 -9.21
CA MET A 191 15.64 -1.27 -9.89
C MET A 191 15.18 -0.68 -11.24
N ALA A 192 14.16 -1.26 -11.87
CA ALA A 192 13.68 -0.86 -13.21
C ALA A 192 12.54 0.18 -13.19
N GLY A 193 12.00 0.54 -12.03
CA GLY A 193 10.83 1.43 -11.95
C GLY A 193 9.51 0.73 -12.35
N ALA A 194 9.43 -0.56 -12.05
CA ALA A 194 8.32 -1.50 -12.27
C ALA A 194 7.84 -1.69 -13.71
N THR A 195 8.20 -2.84 -14.27
CA THR A 195 7.39 -3.53 -15.27
C THR A 195 7.60 -5.02 -15.05
N LEU A 196 6.61 -5.70 -14.46
CA LEU A 196 6.55 -7.16 -14.49
C LEU A 196 6.05 -7.54 -15.89
N SER A 197 6.93 -7.49 -16.89
CA SER A 197 6.61 -8.11 -18.18
C SER A 197 6.37 -9.59 -17.89
N SER A 198 5.13 -10.07 -18.05
CA SER A 198 4.84 -11.49 -18.02
C SER A 198 5.63 -12.14 -19.15
N SER A 199 6.76 -12.76 -18.82
CA SER A 199 7.34 -13.75 -19.70
C SER A 199 6.35 -14.91 -19.72
N ARG A 200 5.71 -15.05 -20.88
CA ARG A 200 4.81 -16.14 -21.25
C ARG A 200 5.44 -17.51 -21.03
#